data_AF-A0A534TMN9-F1
#
_entry.id   AF-A0A534TMN9-F1
#
_cell.length_a   1.000
_cell.length_b   1.000
_cell.length_c   1.000
_cell.angle_alpha   90.00
_cell.angle_beta   90.00
_cell.angle_gamma   90.00
#
_symmetry.space_group_name_H-M   'P 1'
#
loop_
_entity.id
_entity.type
_entity.pdbx_description
1 polymer ?
#
loop_
_entity_poly.entity_id
_entity_poly.type
_entity_poly.pdbx_seq_one_letter_code
_entity_poly.pdbx_strand_id
1 'polypeptide(L)'
;MKFRLFLLALLACSGPKREPFAWPKNVEDARARLLVYIPEGREIEGARQWMAEHAFACDPPLPSATDAHAHICRPEAGAPADAGWRTWTVVLYERRGRLADVSAR
;
A
#
# COMPACT_ATOMS: atom_id res chain seq x y z
N MET A 1 21.59 -12.98 43.53
CA MET A 1 20.24 -12.62 43.03
C MET A 1 20.35 -11.32 42.25
N LYS A 2 19.62 -11.16 41.13
CA LYS A 2 19.61 -9.99 40.20
C LYS A 2 20.55 -10.05 38.97
N PHE A 3 20.42 -11.03 38.08
CA PHE A 3 21.01 -10.89 36.72
C PHE A 3 20.23 -11.61 35.60
N ARG A 4 19.07 -12.21 35.89
CA ARG A 4 18.31 -13.01 34.91
C ARG A 4 17.01 -12.37 34.41
N LEU A 5 16.64 -11.19 34.89
CA LEU A 5 15.37 -10.55 34.54
C LEU A 5 15.44 -9.56 33.37
N PHE A 6 16.63 -9.26 32.83
CA PHE A 6 16.78 -8.25 31.76
C PHE A 6 16.71 -8.80 30.33
N LEU A 7 16.70 -10.12 30.13
CA LEU A 7 16.75 -10.73 28.79
C LEU A 7 15.39 -10.99 28.14
N LEU A 8 14.29 -10.91 28.91
CA LEU A 8 12.93 -11.15 28.37
C LEU A 8 12.27 -9.90 27.75
N ALA A 9 12.84 -8.71 27.96
CA ALA A 9 12.29 -7.46 27.42
C ALA A 9 12.70 -7.17 25.96
N LEU A 10 13.72 -7.84 25.42
CA LEU A 10 14.26 -7.57 24.08
C LEU A 10 13.55 -8.33 22.94
N LEU A 11 12.68 -9.28 23.25
CA LEU A 11 11.95 -10.09 22.25
C LEU A 11 10.56 -9.53 21.90
N ALA A 12 10.13 -8.42 22.52
CA ALA A 12 8.77 -7.88 22.33
C ALA A 12 8.62 -6.84 21.20
N CYS A 13 9.69 -6.49 20.47
CA CYS A 13 9.63 -5.51 19.37
C CYS A 13 10.04 -6.07 18.00
N SER A 14 10.14 -7.39 17.84
CA SER A 14 10.25 -8.00 16.52
C SER A 14 8.85 -8.40 16.06
N GLY A 15 8.10 -7.42 15.55
CA GLY A 15 6.88 -7.73 14.79
C GLY A 15 7.20 -8.76 13.70
N PRO A 16 6.23 -9.60 13.28
CA PRO A 16 6.46 -10.64 12.29
C PRO A 16 7.14 -10.03 11.06
N LYS A 17 8.29 -10.59 10.69
CA LYS A 17 9.09 -10.14 9.55
C LYS A 17 8.23 -10.35 8.30
N ARG A 18 7.55 -9.29 7.83
CA ARG A 18 6.76 -9.32 6.59
C ARG A 18 7.71 -9.61 5.44
N GLU A 19 7.32 -10.51 4.54
CA GLU A 19 8.06 -10.75 3.30
C GLU A 19 8.20 -9.43 2.51
N PRO A 20 9.22 -9.26 1.66
CA PRO A 20 9.25 -8.13 0.75
C PRO A 20 7.98 -8.10 -0.11
N PHE A 21 7.44 -6.91 -0.36
CA PHE A 21 6.30 -6.79 -1.26
C PHE A 21 6.69 -7.26 -2.66
N ALA A 22 5.83 -8.08 -3.24
CA ALA A 22 5.85 -8.43 -4.64
C ALA A 22 4.43 -8.32 -5.18
N TRP A 23 4.29 -7.74 -6.36
CA TRP A 23 3.00 -7.70 -7.05
C TRP A 23 2.49 -9.12 -7.28
N PRO A 24 1.21 -9.41 -6.97
CA PRO A 24 0.64 -10.72 -7.26
C PRO A 24 0.59 -10.96 -8.77
N LYS A 25 0.50 -12.24 -9.15
CA LYS A 25 0.38 -12.62 -10.57
C LYS A 25 -1.01 -12.32 -11.14
N ASN A 26 -2.03 -12.29 -10.28
CA ASN A 26 -3.42 -12.08 -10.64
C ASN A 26 -3.92 -10.76 -10.04
N VAL A 27 -4.76 -10.06 -10.78
CA VAL A 27 -5.27 -8.74 -10.38
C VAL A 27 -6.26 -8.83 -9.21
N GLU A 28 -6.96 -9.96 -9.10
CA GLU A 28 -7.94 -10.26 -8.05
C GLU A 28 -7.29 -10.32 -6.66
N ASP A 29 -6.03 -10.74 -6.59
CA ASP A 29 -5.25 -10.84 -5.35
C ASP A 29 -4.64 -9.49 -4.93
N ALA A 30 -4.65 -8.48 -5.83
CA ALA A 30 -4.02 -7.19 -5.61
C ALA A 30 -4.63 -6.45 -4.42
N ARG A 31 -5.97 -6.49 -4.27
CA ARG A 31 -6.65 -5.79 -3.18
C ARG A 31 -6.16 -6.26 -1.81
N ALA A 32 -6.18 -7.57 -1.57
CA ALA A 32 -5.77 -8.13 -0.28
C ALA A 32 -4.29 -7.86 0.00
N ARG A 33 -3.43 -8.02 -1.02
CA ARG A 33 -2.00 -7.76 -0.87
C ARG A 33 -1.72 -6.28 -0.58
N LEU A 34 -2.29 -5.36 -1.34
CA LEU A 34 -2.07 -3.92 -1.15
C LEU A 34 -2.56 -3.43 0.21
N LEU A 35 -3.73 -3.88 0.66
CA LEU A 35 -4.27 -3.50 1.98
C LEU A 35 -3.39 -3.95 3.15
N VAL A 36 -2.56 -4.98 2.98
CA VAL A 36 -1.60 -5.47 4.00
C VAL A 36 -0.29 -4.67 3.98
N TYR A 37 0.16 -4.24 2.80
CA TYR A 37 1.51 -3.69 2.62
C TYR A 37 1.56 -2.16 2.60
N ILE A 38 0.47 -1.49 2.20
CA ILE A 38 0.38 -0.03 2.33
C ILE A 38 0.33 0.27 3.85
N PRO A 39 1.37 0.93 4.41
CA PRO A 39 1.62 0.94 5.84
C PRO A 39 0.42 1.45 6.66
N GLU A 40 0.09 0.69 7.70
CA GLU A 40 -1.04 0.91 8.60
C GLU A 40 -0.97 2.29 9.26
N GLY A 41 -2.04 3.09 9.15
CA GLY A 41 -2.01 4.54 9.38
C GLY A 41 -2.68 5.32 8.25
N ARG A 42 -2.78 4.71 7.07
CA ARG A 42 -3.78 4.91 6.00
C ARG A 42 -3.98 6.34 5.52
N GLU A 43 -3.17 7.32 5.88
CA GLU A 43 -3.29 8.65 5.25
C GLU A 43 -3.09 8.48 3.74
N ILE A 44 -3.96 9.11 2.97
CA ILE A 44 -4.03 8.88 1.53
C ILE A 44 -2.75 9.30 0.83
N GLU A 45 -2.08 10.33 1.33
CA GLU A 45 -0.77 10.76 0.85
C GLU A 45 0.30 9.68 1.04
N GLY A 46 0.29 8.98 2.18
CA GLY A 46 1.18 7.83 2.39
C GLY A 46 0.89 6.68 1.43
N ALA A 47 -0.38 6.43 1.11
CA ALA A 47 -0.76 5.42 0.14
C ALA A 47 -0.32 5.80 -1.28
N ARG A 48 -0.49 7.06 -1.69
CA ARG A 48 -0.02 7.57 -3.00
C ARG A 48 1.49 7.51 -3.12
N GLN A 49 2.22 7.90 -2.06
CA GLN A 49 3.68 7.81 -2.02
C GLN A 49 4.14 6.35 -2.13
N TRP A 50 3.49 5.44 -1.43
CA TRP A 50 3.79 4.01 -1.53
C TRP A 50 3.56 3.48 -2.95
N MET A 51 2.49 3.90 -3.63
CA MET A 51 2.26 3.54 -5.04
C MET A 51 3.38 4.06 -5.95
N ALA A 52 3.85 5.30 -5.74
CA ALA A 52 4.98 5.87 -6.49
C ALA A 52 6.29 5.07 -6.29
N GLU A 53 6.58 4.66 -5.05
CA GLU A 53 7.73 3.78 -4.75
C GLU A 53 7.65 2.43 -5.47
N HIS A 54 6.44 2.00 -5.83
CA HIS A 54 6.16 0.77 -6.55
C HIS A 54 5.83 1.00 -8.04
N ALA A 55 6.32 2.12 -8.61
CA ALA A 55 6.25 2.49 -10.02
C ALA A 55 4.83 2.76 -10.54
N PHE A 56 3.98 3.39 -9.72
CA PHE A 56 2.69 3.94 -10.13
C PHE A 56 2.58 5.43 -9.84
N ALA A 57 2.14 6.21 -10.83
CA ALA A 57 1.77 7.61 -10.65
C ALA A 57 0.27 7.71 -10.36
N CYS A 58 -0.09 8.41 -9.28
CA CYS A 58 -1.49 8.65 -8.91
C CYS A 58 -1.93 10.06 -9.27
N ASP A 59 -2.98 10.15 -10.09
CA ASP A 59 -3.63 11.41 -10.44
C ASP A 59 -4.16 12.11 -9.17
N PRO A 60 -4.19 13.47 -9.14
CA PRO A 60 -4.95 14.19 -8.13
C PRO A 60 -6.42 13.75 -8.12
N PRO A 61 -7.08 13.69 -6.94
CA PRO A 61 -8.48 13.32 -6.88
C PRO A 61 -9.33 14.38 -7.58
N LEU A 62 -10.38 13.93 -8.26
CA LEU A 62 -11.40 14.83 -8.78
C LEU A 62 -12.14 15.53 -7.63
N PRO A 63 -12.64 16.76 -7.83
CA PRO A 63 -13.46 17.43 -6.83
C PRO A 63 -14.67 16.57 -6.43
N SER A 64 -14.87 16.39 -5.12
CA SER A 64 -16.01 15.65 -4.55
C SER A 64 -16.87 16.58 -3.70
N ALA A 65 -18.18 16.35 -3.73
CA ALA A 65 -19.14 17.00 -2.82
C ALA A 65 -19.13 16.38 -1.40
N THR A 66 -18.34 15.32 -1.20
CA THR A 66 -18.25 14.57 0.06
C THR A 66 -16.79 14.41 0.49
N ASP A 67 -16.57 13.83 1.69
CA ASP A 67 -15.24 13.47 2.19
C ASP A 67 -14.66 12.19 1.55
N ALA A 68 -15.28 11.68 0.48
CA ALA A 68 -14.87 10.50 -0.26
C ALA A 68 -14.30 10.85 -1.63
N HIS A 69 -13.14 10.29 -1.94
CA HIS A 69 -12.41 10.52 -3.19
C HIS A 69 -11.90 9.20 -3.77
N ALA A 70 -11.70 9.17 -5.08
CA ALA A 70 -11.02 8.09 -5.76
C ALA A 70 -9.74 8.64 -6.40
N HIS A 71 -8.62 7.97 -6.15
CA HIS A 71 -7.32 8.32 -6.71
C HIS A 71 -6.94 7.22 -7.70
N ILE A 72 -6.74 7.60 -8.97
CA ILE A 72 -6.42 6.67 -10.03
C ILE A 72 -4.91 6.62 -10.20
N CYS A 73 -4.33 5.46 -9.97
CA CYS A 73 -2.90 5.19 -10.06
C CYS A 73 -2.62 4.31 -11.28
N ARG A 74 -1.70 4.77 -12.14
CA ARG A 74 -1.28 4.05 -13.35
C ARG A 74 0.22 3.77 -13.32
N PRO A 75 0.65 2.64 -13.89
CA PRO A 75 2.07 2.30 -14.00
C PRO A 75 2.85 3.40 -14.70
N GLU A 76 3.96 3.80 -14.10
CA GLU A 76 4.88 4.76 -14.67
C GLU A 76 5.67 4.14 -15.83
N ALA A 77 6.24 4.99 -16.69
CA ALA A 77 7.06 4.55 -17.80
C ALA A 77 8.26 3.68 -17.36
N GLY A 78 8.74 3.86 -16.12
CA GLY A 78 9.84 3.12 -15.50
C GLY A 78 9.50 1.73 -14.96
N ALA A 79 8.24 1.29 -15.04
CA ALA A 79 7.88 -0.10 -14.70
C ALA A 79 8.65 -1.10 -15.60
N PRO A 80 9.03 -2.30 -15.11
CA PRO A 80 9.62 -3.34 -15.96
C PRO A 80 8.69 -3.72 -17.13
N ALA A 81 9.23 -4.00 -18.31
CA ALA A 81 8.41 -4.31 -19.50
C ALA A 81 7.70 -5.68 -19.41
N ASP A 82 8.27 -6.61 -18.65
CA ASP A 82 7.77 -7.96 -18.41
C ASP A 82 6.89 -8.07 -17.14
N ALA A 83 6.73 -6.96 -16.41
CA ALA A 83 5.84 -6.92 -15.26
C ALA A 83 4.37 -7.02 -15.70
N GLY A 84 3.71 -8.13 -15.36
CA GLY A 84 2.29 -8.33 -15.67
C GLY A 84 1.35 -7.26 -15.11
N TRP A 85 1.76 -6.56 -14.04
CA TRP A 85 1.03 -5.44 -13.44
C TRP A 85 1.18 -4.11 -14.18
N ARG A 86 2.04 -4.02 -15.20
CA ARG A 86 2.25 -2.79 -15.99
C ARG A 86 1.01 -2.36 -16.78
N THR A 87 0.06 -3.25 -17.00
CA THR A 87 -1.21 -2.93 -17.65
C THR A 87 -2.31 -2.55 -16.65
N TRP A 88 -2.05 -2.70 -15.34
CA TRP A 88 -3.09 -2.55 -14.34
C TRP A 88 -3.41 -1.07 -14.08
N THR A 89 -4.65 -0.80 -13.72
CA THR A 89 -5.06 0.46 -13.11
C THR A 89 -5.45 0.20 -11.67
N VAL A 90 -4.78 0.86 -10.73
CA VAL A 90 -5.09 0.75 -9.30
C VAL A 90 -5.90 1.98 -8.88
N VAL A 91 -6.97 1.76 -8.14
CA VAL A 91 -7.82 2.82 -7.58
C VAL A 91 -7.72 2.77 -6.07
N LEU A 92 -7.27 3.86 -5.46
CA LEU A 92 -7.29 4.06 -4.03
C LEU A 92 -8.57 4.82 -3.66
N TYR A 93 -9.41 4.23 -2.83
CA TYR A 93 -10.60 4.88 -2.31
C TYR A 93 -10.24 5.57 -0.99
N GLU A 94 -10.43 6.87 -0.93
CA GLU A 94 -10.22 7.69 0.25
C GLU A 94 -11.55 7.99 0.95
N ARG A 95 -11.53 8.02 2.28
CA ARG A 95 -12.56 8.63 3.12
C ARG A 95 -11.89 9.38 4.27
N ARG A 96 -12.17 10.68 4.40
CA ARG A 96 -11.64 11.54 5.49
C ARG A 96 -10.11 11.57 5.55
N GLY A 97 -9.44 11.78 4.41
CA GLY A 97 -7.97 11.78 4.35
C GLY A 97 -7.34 10.40 4.38
N ARG A 98 -8.13 9.33 4.52
CA ARG A 98 -7.63 7.98 4.77
C ARG A 98 -8.04 6.98 3.71
N LEU A 99 -7.15 6.06 3.35
CA LEU A 99 -7.42 4.92 2.51
C LEU A 99 -8.53 4.07 3.14
N ALA A 100 -9.70 4.04 2.50
CA ALA A 100 -10.82 3.21 2.86
C ALA A 100 -10.71 1.82 2.21
N ASP A 101 -10.39 1.77 0.91
CA ASP A 101 -10.27 0.53 0.15
C ASP A 101 -9.37 0.69 -1.10
N VAL A 102 -9.09 -0.43 -1.78
CA VAL A 102 -8.32 -0.49 -3.02
C VAL A 102 -9.00 -1.41 -4.04
N SER A 103 -8.92 -1.05 -5.31
CA SER A 103 -9.29 -1.92 -6.44
C SER A 103 -8.17 -1.91 -7.48
N ALA A 104 -8.00 -3.01 -8.22
CA ALA A 104 -7.14 -3.08 -9.38
C ALA A 104 -7.92 -3.70 -10.55
N ARG A 105 -7.59 -3.28 -11.77
CA ARG A 105 -8.15 -3.81 -13.03
C ARG A 105 -7.08 -3.91 -14.09
#